data_AF-A0A538IYP8-F1
#
_entry.id   AF-A0A538IYP8-F1
#
_cell.length_a   1.000
_cell.length_b   1.000
_cell.length_c   1.000
_cell.angle_alpha   90.00
_cell.angle_beta   90.00
_cell.angle_gamma   90.00
#
_symmetry.space_group_name_H-M   'P 1'
#
loop_
_entity.id
_entity.type
_entity.pdbx_description
1 polymer ?
#
loop_
_entity_poly.entity_id
_entity_poly.type
_entity_poly.pdbx_seq_one_letter_code
_entity_poly.pdbx_strand_id
1 'polypeptide(L)' 'MRVLIVDNYDSFTYNLVQYLGELGAELDVVRNDAATAAALVERR' A
#
# COMPACT_ATOMS: atom_id res chain seq x y z
N MET A 1 12.76 1.18 3.27
CA MET A 1 11.65 2.11 3.56
C MET A 1 10.38 1.31 3.48
N ARG A 2 9.49 1.41 4.48
CA ARG A 2 8.20 0.69 4.46
C ARG A 2 7.10 1.62 3.95
N VAL A 3 6.28 1.13 3.03
CA VAL A 3 5.23 1.91 2.35
C VAL A 3 3.92 1.15 2.40
N LEU A 4 2.89 1.80 2.96
CA LEU A 4 1.51 1.34 2.89
C LEU A 4 0.86 1.97 1.66
N ILE A 5 0.31 1.14 0.77
CA ILE A 5 -0.46 1.57 -0.39
C ILE A 5 -1.93 1.27 -0.16
N VAL A 6 -2.77 2.30 -0.24
CA VAL A 6 -4.23 2.18 -0.16
C VAL A 6 -4.78 2.16 -1.58
N ASP A 7 -5.21 0.98 -2.01
CA ASP A 7 -5.81 0.75 -3.32
C ASP A 7 -7.29 1.14 -3.32
N ASN A 8 -7.63 2.18 -4.09
CA ASN A 8 -8.98 2.67 -4.29
C ASN A 8 -9.69 2.01 -5.50
N TYR A 9 -9.32 0.77 -5.84
CA TYR A 9 -9.76 0.10 -7.08
C TYR A 9 -9.32 0.86 -8.34
N ASP A 10 -8.14 1.49 -8.26
CA ASP A 10 -7.54 2.22 -9.36
C ASP A 10 -6.66 1.29 -10.22
N SER A 11 -6.80 1.40 -11.53
CA SER A 11 -6.07 0.57 -12.49
C SER A 11 -4.55 0.79 -12.48
N PHE A 12 -4.07 1.89 -11.90
CA PHE A 12 -2.65 2.25 -11.85
C PHE A 12 -1.96 1.92 -10.53
N THR A 13 -2.69 1.42 -9.52
CA THR A 13 -2.11 1.11 -8.19
C THR A 13 -0.89 0.21 -8.30
N TYR A 14 -0.96 -0.83 -9.14
CA TYR A 14 0.11 -1.81 -9.27
C TYR A 14 1.32 -1.30 -10.07
N ASN A 15 1.17 -0.23 -10.87
CA ASN A 15 2.32 0.44 -11.46
C ASN A 15 3.20 1.09 -10.37
N LEU A 16 2.59 1.71 -9.36
CA LEU A 16 3.32 2.28 -8.22
C LEU A 16 3.94 1.20 -7.33
N VAL A 17 3.19 0.12 -7.05
CA VAL A 17 3.70 -1.06 -6.32
C VAL A 17 4.97 -1.57 -6.98
N GLN A 18 4.95 -1.76 -8.31
CA GLN A 18 6.12 -2.26 -9.04
C GLN A 18 7.31 -1.30 -8.94
N TYR A 19 7.12 -0.01 -9.25
CA TYR A 19 8.22 0.97 -9.19
C TYR A 19 8.83 1.10 -7.80
N LEU A 20 8.01 1.11 -6.75
CA LEU A 20 8.50 1.17 -5.36
C LEU A 20 9.22 -0.13 -4.97
N GLY A 21 8.75 -1.28 -5.44
CA GLY A 21 9.39 -2.57 -5.23
C GLY A 21 10.77 -2.65 -5.91
N GLU A 22 10.89 -2.15 -7.15
CA GLU A 22 12.16 -2.03 -7.88
C GLU A 22 13.16 -1.12 -7.15
N LEU A 23 12.68 -0.12 -6.40
CA LEU A 23 13.50 0.74 -5.54
C LEU A 23 13.82 0.13 -4.16
N GLY A 24 13.39 -1.11 -3.89
CA GLY A 24 13.67 -1.83 -2.64
C GLY A 24 12.79 -1.43 -1.45
N ALA A 25 11.60 -0.86 -1.70
CA ALA A 25 10.62 -0.61 -0.64
C ALA A 25 9.96 -1.91 -0.16
N GLU A 26 9.66 -1.97 1.14
CA GLU A 26 8.79 -2.99 1.71
C GLU A 26 7.35 -2.50 1.58
N LEU A 27 6.49 -3.26 0.89
CA LEU A 27 5.16 -2.81 0.50
C LEU A 27 4.06 -3.60 1.21
N ASP A 28 3.13 -2.89 1.83
CA ASP A 28 1.84 -3.42 2.31
C ASP A 28 0.73 -2.77 1.48
N VAL A 29 -0.10 -3.56 0.80
CA VAL A 29 -1.16 -3.06 -0.08
C VAL A 29 -2.51 -3.48 0.49
N VAL A 30 -3.40 -2.52 0.73
CA VAL A 30 -4.74 -2.75 1.28
C VAL A 30 -5.79 -2.03 0.46
N ARG A 31 -6.98 -2.63 0.30
CA ARG A 31 -8.13 -1.91 -0.29
C ARG A 31 -8.64 -0.86 0.69
N ASN A 32 -9.16 0.24 0.15
CA ASN A 32 -9.66 1.36 0.96
C ASN A 32 -10.81 1.01 1.92
N ASP A 33 -11.49 -0.11 1.67
CA ASP A 33 -12.65 -0.62 2.41
C ASP A 33 -12.30 -1.85 3.28
N ALA A 34 -11.05 -2.32 3.24
CA ALA A 34 -10.63 -3.52 3.97
C ALA A 34 -10.31 -3.27 5.45
N ALA A 35 -9.94 -2.04 5.83
CA ALA A 35 -9.58 -1.68 7.21
C ALA A 35 -9.71 -0.18 7.47
N THR A 36 -9.88 0.20 8.74
CA THR A 36 -9.82 1.61 9.15
C THR A 36 -8.37 2.10 9.22
N ALA A 37 -8.15 3.40 8.99
CA ALA A 37 -6.82 4.00 9.11
C ALA A 37 -6.20 3.77 10.50
N ALA A 38 -7.00 3.86 11.57
CA ALA A 38 -6.54 3.60 12.93
C ALA A 38 -5.97 2.18 13.08
N ALA A 39 -6.63 1.17 12.50
CA ALA A 39 -6.13 -0.22 12.56
C ALA A 39 -4.85 -0.43 11.74
N LEU A 40 -4.65 0.33 10.67
CA LEU A 40 -3.47 0.21 9.79
C LEU A 40 -2.22 0.84 10.42
N VAL A 41 -2.37 1.96 11.14
CA VAL A 41 -1.24 2.65 11.80
C VAL A 41 -0.60 1.81 12.91
N GLU A 42 -1.36 0.91 13.53
CA GLU A 42 -0.86 0.00 14.57
C GLU A 42 0.00 -1.14 14.01
N ARG A 43 0.01 -1.38 12.69
CA ARG A 43 0.77 -2.47 12.05
C ARG A 43 2.28 -2.21 11.92
N ARG A 44 2.88 -1.43 12.84
CA ARG A 44 4.25 -0.90 12.76
C ARG A 44 5.30 -1.89 12.30
#